data_AF-A0A7I7T9I5-F1
#
_entry.id   AF-A0A7I7T9I5-F1
#
_cell.length_a   1.000
_cell.length_b   1.000
_cell.length_c   1.000
_cell.angle_alpha   90.00
_cell.angle_beta   90.00
_cell.angle_gamma   90.00
#
_symmetry.space_group_name_H-M   'P 1'
#
loop_
_entity.id
_entity.type
_entity.pdbx_description
1 polymer ?
#
loop_
_entity_poly.entity_id
_entity_poly.type
_entity_poly.pdbx_seq_one_letter_code
_entity_poly.pdbx_strand_id
1 'polypeptide(L)'
;MTTGSWLGLAHQGQGFGKELRQAALHLIFAGFDADLAVTRAWHDNAASLGVTRSLPYAETGTTVEDRRGRPDTMVGFAMTPGRWATIRRDDIGLVGIEAVREVLGNQR
;
A
#
# COMPACT_ATOMS: atom_id res chain seq x y z
N MET A 1 5.74 -5.76 4.18
CA MET A 1 6.07 -5.28 2.82
C MET A 1 5.70 -3.81 2.67
N THR A 2 6.47 -3.04 1.89
CA THR A 2 6.23 -1.60 1.68
C THR A 2 5.73 -1.34 0.26
N THR A 3 4.82 -0.37 0.10
CA THR A 3 4.32 0.04 -1.22
C THR A 3 4.57 1.52 -1.51
N GLY A 4 4.67 1.85 -2.79
CA GLY A 4 4.68 3.22 -3.31
C GLY A 4 3.96 3.25 -4.66
N SER A 5 3.31 4.35 -4.99
CA SER A 5 2.51 4.48 -6.22
C SER A 5 2.52 5.91 -6.73
N TRP A 6 2.44 6.07 -8.05
CA TRP A 6 2.20 7.34 -8.72
C TRP A 6 1.17 7.13 -9.83
N LEU A 7 0.49 8.21 -10.21
CA LEU A 7 -0.48 8.19 -11.31
C LEU A 7 -0.38 9.51 -12.07
N GLY A 8 -0.37 9.44 -13.40
CA GLY A 8 -0.36 10.63 -14.24
C GLY A 8 -1.55 11.54 -13.92
N LEU A 9 -1.33 12.87 -13.94
CA LEU A 9 -2.32 13.86 -13.50
C LEU A 9 -3.68 13.68 -14.19
N ALA A 10 -3.68 13.37 -15.49
CA ALA A 10 -4.91 13.15 -16.28
C ALA A 10 -5.78 11.97 -15.79
N HIS A 11 -5.22 11.07 -14.98
CA HIS A 11 -5.90 9.87 -14.48
C HIS A 11 -6.23 9.95 -12.98
N GLN A 12 -5.83 11.03 -12.29
CA GLN A 12 -6.14 11.22 -10.88
C GLN A 12 -7.63 11.58 -10.68
N GLY A 13 -8.15 11.32 -9.48
CA GLY A 13 -9.56 11.61 -9.14
C GLY A 13 -10.59 10.61 -9.68
N GLN A 14 -10.16 9.59 -10.44
CA GLN A 14 -11.06 8.60 -11.07
C GLN A 14 -11.16 7.27 -10.29
N GLY A 15 -10.62 7.21 -9.07
CA GLY A 15 -10.66 6.00 -8.23
C GLY A 15 -9.50 5.00 -8.46
N PHE A 16 -8.73 5.13 -9.54
CA PHE A 16 -7.63 4.20 -9.86
C PHE A 16 -6.58 4.05 -8.77
N GLY A 17 -6.29 5.11 -8.01
CA GLY A 17 -5.33 5.02 -6.90
C GLY A 17 -5.79 4.05 -5.80
N LYS A 18 -7.10 4.02 -5.50
CA LYS A 18 -7.68 3.10 -4.52
C LYS A 18 -7.73 1.67 -5.07
N GLU A 19 -8.09 1.53 -6.34
CA GLU A 19 -8.11 0.24 -7.03
C GLU A 19 -6.72 -0.40 -7.08
N LEU A 20 -5.70 0.34 -7.49
CA LEU A 20 -4.30 -0.11 -7.48
C LEU A 20 -3.86 -0.51 -6.07
N ARG A 21 -4.25 0.27 -5.04
CA ARG A 21 -3.91 -0.06 -3.65
C ARG A 21 -4.56 -1.37 -3.21
N GLN A 22 -5.81 -1.62 -3.59
CA GLN A 22 -6.48 -2.90 -3.32
C GLN A 22 -5.79 -4.07 -4.01
N ALA A 23 -5.38 -3.91 -5.28
CA ALA A 23 -4.58 -4.92 -5.99
C ALA A 23 -3.25 -5.21 -5.30
N ALA A 24 -2.52 -4.18 -4.88
CA ALA A 24 -1.27 -4.34 -4.14
C ALA A 24 -1.48 -5.04 -2.79
N LEU A 25 -2.54 -4.69 -2.05
CA LEU A 25 -2.87 -5.37 -0.79
C LEU A 25 -3.22 -6.84 -1.01
N HIS A 26 -3.97 -7.16 -2.07
CA HIS A 26 -4.28 -8.54 -2.44
C HIS A 26 -2.99 -9.34 -2.73
N LEU A 27 -2.06 -8.76 -3.50
CA LEU A 27 -0.75 -9.35 -3.75
C LEU A 27 0.04 -9.56 -2.45
N ILE A 28 0.06 -8.57 -1.55
CA ILE A 28 0.81 -8.66 -0.28
C ILE A 28 0.26 -9.77 0.62
N PHE A 29 -1.06 -9.82 0.81
CA PHE A 29 -1.68 -10.73 1.77
C PHE A 29 -1.99 -12.10 1.16
N ALA A 30 -2.76 -12.17 0.08
CA ALA A 30 -3.06 -13.46 -0.56
C ALA A 30 -1.86 -13.98 -1.35
N GLY A 31 -1.18 -13.08 -2.07
CA GLY A 31 -0.08 -13.45 -2.96
C GLY A 31 1.22 -13.78 -2.24
N PHE A 32 1.56 -13.10 -1.14
CA PHE A 32 2.83 -13.29 -0.46
C PHE A 32 2.72 -13.75 1.00
N ASP A 33 1.51 -13.93 1.52
CA ASP A 33 1.26 -14.30 2.93
C ASP A 33 1.98 -13.38 3.94
N ALA A 34 2.06 -12.08 3.62
CA ALA A 34 2.75 -11.13 4.48
C ALA A 34 1.91 -10.77 5.73
N ASP A 35 2.54 -10.67 6.89
CA ASP A 35 1.84 -10.32 8.13
C ASP A 35 1.57 -8.80 8.28
N LEU A 36 2.16 -7.96 7.42
CA LEU A 36 2.04 -6.51 7.49
C LEU A 36 2.26 -5.81 6.14
N ALA A 37 1.33 -4.93 5.77
CA ALA A 37 1.48 -3.97 4.67
C ALA A 37 1.76 -2.57 5.24
N VAL A 38 2.84 -1.93 4.79
CA VAL A 38 3.26 -0.59 5.24
C VAL A 38 3.23 0.38 4.06
N THR A 39 2.78 1.60 4.30
CA THR A 39 2.86 2.70 3.33
C THR A 39 3.22 3.98 4.06
N ARG A 40 3.85 4.91 3.36
CA ARG A 40 4.18 6.24 3.88
C ARG A 40 3.80 7.30 2.86
N ALA A 41 3.42 8.48 3.33
CA ALA A 41 3.12 9.62 2.47
C ALA A 41 3.56 10.92 3.14
N TRP A 42 4.07 11.87 2.34
CA TRP A 42 4.28 13.24 2.80
C TRP A 42 2.97 13.79 3.38
N HIS A 43 3.07 14.55 4.48
CA HIS A 43 1.91 15.07 5.20
C HIS A 43 0.98 15.94 4.33
N ASP A 44 1.52 16.51 3.24
CA ASP A 44 0.82 17.36 2.28
C ASP A 44 0.32 16.63 1.02
N ASN A 45 0.60 15.33 0.89
CA ASN A 45 0.20 14.55 -0.28
C ASN A 45 -1.26 14.10 -0.14
N ALA A 46 -2.18 15.03 -0.41
CA ALA A 46 -3.63 14.80 -0.29
C ALA A 46 -4.12 13.57 -1.07
N ALA A 47 -3.58 13.32 -2.26
CA ALA A 47 -3.99 12.17 -3.09
C ALA A 47 -3.61 10.82 -2.43
N SER A 48 -2.36 10.66 -1.99
CA SER A 48 -1.91 9.43 -1.33
C SER A 48 -2.57 9.24 0.04
N LEU A 49 -2.73 10.32 0.80
CA LEU A 49 -3.42 10.31 2.09
C LEU A 49 -4.90 9.97 1.93
N GLY A 50 -5.57 10.49 0.89
CA GLY A 50 -6.97 10.16 0.58
C GLY A 50 -7.16 8.67 0.31
N VAL A 51 -6.30 8.07 -0.53
CA VAL A 51 -6.31 6.61 -0.77
C VAL A 51 -6.07 5.86 0.54
N THR A 52 -5.02 6.21 1.28
CA THR A 52 -4.60 5.49 2.48
C THR A 52 -5.65 5.56 3.59
N ARG A 53 -6.25 6.73 3.82
CA ARG A 53 -7.31 6.94 4.83
C ARG A 53 -8.66 6.34 4.41
N SER A 54 -8.88 6.09 3.11
CA SER A 54 -10.10 5.42 2.62
C SER A 54 -10.11 3.90 2.84
N LEU A 55 -9.01 3.35 3.36
CA LEU A 55 -8.78 1.94 3.62
C LEU A 55 -8.43 1.76 5.12
N PRO A 56 -8.59 0.57 5.71
CA PRO A 56 -8.47 0.34 7.15
C PRO A 56 -7.01 0.29 7.64
N TYR A 57 -6.13 1.13 7.09
CA TYR A 57 -4.79 1.38 7.62
C TYR A 57 -4.89 2.03 9.00
N ALA A 58 -3.98 1.65 9.90
CA ALA A 58 -3.70 2.39 11.12
C ALA A 58 -2.52 3.32 10.88
N GLU A 59 -2.62 4.57 11.33
CA GLU A 59 -1.47 5.48 11.38
C GLU A 59 -0.48 4.98 12.44
N THR A 60 0.80 4.88 12.08
CA THR A 60 1.86 4.34 12.95
C THR A 60 2.78 5.41 13.53
N GLY A 61 2.65 6.66 13.07
CA GLY A 61 3.44 7.79 13.53
C GLY A 61 4.00 8.64 12.40
N THR A 62 4.84 9.63 12.77
CA THR A 62 5.48 10.56 11.83
C THR A 62 7.00 10.56 11.99
N THR A 63 7.70 10.82 10.90
CA THR A 63 9.16 10.98 10.84
C THR A 63 9.51 12.27 10.10
N VAL A 64 10.68 12.85 10.40
CA VAL A 64 11.25 13.95 9.63
C VAL A 64 12.25 13.37 8.63
N GLU A 65 12.06 13.64 7.35
CA GLU A 65 12.85 13.10 6.24
C GLU A 65 13.26 14.22 5.27
N ASP A 66 14.39 14.05 4.57
CA ASP A 66 14.79 15.01 3.53
C ASP A 66 13.85 14.94 2.33
N ARG A 67 13.27 16.08 1.96
CA ARG A 67 12.48 16.27 0.76
C ARG A 67 13.07 17.42 -0.05
N ARG A 68 13.89 17.07 -1.04
CA ARG A 68 14.52 18.04 -1.96
C ARG A 68 15.42 19.02 -1.20
N GLY A 69 16.23 18.52 -0.28
CA GLY A 69 17.21 19.31 0.47
C GLY A 69 16.63 20.09 1.65
N ARG A 70 15.40 19.77 2.07
CA ARG A 70 14.74 20.39 3.23
C ARG A 70 14.08 19.30 4.08
N PRO A 71 14.20 19.36 5.42
CA PRO A 71 13.48 18.46 6.30
C PRO A 71 11.97 18.68 6.16
N ASP A 72 11.23 17.59 6.01
CA ASP A 72 9.77 17.60 5.85
C ASP A 72 9.14 16.38 6.56
N THR A 73 7.84 16.40 6.79
CA THR A 73 7.12 15.39 7.59
C THR A 73 6.57 14.27 6.72
N MET A 74 7.01 13.05 7.01
CA MET A 74 6.49 11.81 6.45
C MET A 74 5.55 11.14 7.46
N VAL A 75 4.38 10.70 7.01
CA VAL A 75 3.39 9.99 7.83
C VAL A 75 3.40 8.51 7.48
N GLY A 76 3.48 7.65 8.49
CA GLY A 76 3.50 6.19 8.35
C GLY A 76 2.17 5.54 8.63
N PHE A 77 1.87 4.47 7.89
CA PHE A 77 0.65 3.70 8.02
C PHE A 77 0.93 2.21 7.87
N ALA A 78 0.19 1.37 8.61
CA ALA A 78 0.29 -0.08 8.54
C ALA A 78 -1.09 -0.76 8.54
N MET A 79 -1.17 -1.91 7.88
CA MET A 79 -2.36 -2.74 7.82
C MET A 79 -1.98 -4.21 8.06
N THR A 80 -2.77 -4.89 8.88
CA THR A 80 -2.65 -6.33 9.15
C THR A 80 -3.59 -7.13 8.25
N PRO A 81 -3.36 -8.45 8.07
CA PRO A 81 -4.26 -9.33 7.32
C PRO A 81 -5.70 -9.27 7.83
N GLY A 82 -5.89 -9.21 9.16
CA GLY A 82 -7.23 -9.11 9.76
C GLY A 82 -7.96 -7.81 9.41
N ARG A 83 -7.25 -6.69 9.30
CA ARG A 83 -7.83 -5.42 8.82
C ARG A 83 -8.11 -5.45 7.33
N TRP A 84 -7.26 -6.08 6.54
CA TRP A 84 -7.50 -6.27 5.12
C TRP A 84 -8.70 -7.18 4.84
N ALA A 85 -8.91 -8.22 5.63
CA ALA A 85 -10.02 -9.16 5.46
C ALA A 85 -11.40 -8.46 5.44
N THR A 86 -11.56 -7.32 6.12
CA THR A 86 -12.81 -6.54 6.13
C THR A 86 -13.11 -5.81 4.82
N ILE A 87 -12.12 -5.67 3.94
CA ILE A 87 -12.20 -4.96 2.66
C ILE A 87 -11.70 -5.80 1.47
N ARG A 88 -11.51 -7.11 1.68
CA ARG A 88 -10.95 -8.01 0.67
C ARG A 88 -11.90 -8.08 -0.53
N ARG A 89 -11.38 -7.70 -1.70
CA ARG A 89 -12.03 -7.90 -3.01
C ARG A 89 -11.86 -9.34 -3.48
N ASP A 90 -12.88 -9.86 -4.16
CA ASP A 90 -12.97 -11.19 -4.76
C ASP A 90 -12.75 -11.20 -6.27
N ASP A 91 -12.71 -10.03 -6.91
CA ASP A 91 -12.52 -9.86 -8.35
C ASP A 91 -11.04 -9.68 -8.78
N ILE A 92 -10.09 -9.88 -7.86
CA ILE A 92 -8.66 -9.75 -8.13
C ILE A 92 -8.04 -11.13 -8.31
N GLY A 93 -7.58 -11.42 -9.52
CA GLY A 93 -6.80 -12.61 -9.84
C GLY A 93 -5.30 -12.39 -9.68
N LEU A 94 -4.59 -13.39 -9.15
CA LEU A 94 -3.13 -13.43 -9.12
C LEU A 94 -2.63 -14.54 -10.07
N VAL A 95 -1.58 -14.25 -10.83
CA VAL A 95 -1.00 -15.19 -11.80
C VAL A 95 0.53 -15.20 -11.63
N GLY A 96 1.14 -16.40 -11.63
CA GLY A 96 2.60 -16.56 -11.58
C GLY A 96 3.24 -16.27 -10.22
N ILE A 97 2.46 -16.37 -9.13
CA ILE A 97 2.91 -16.03 -7.78
C ILE A 97 3.91 -17.04 -7.22
N GLU A 98 3.74 -18.31 -7.55
CA GLU A 98 4.54 -19.43 -7.05
C GLU A 98 6.02 -19.24 -7.39
N ALA A 99 6.32 -18.84 -8.64
CA ALA A 99 7.68 -18.55 -9.08
C ALA A 99 8.30 -17.36 -8.33
N VAL A 100 7.49 -16.35 -7.98
CA VAL A 100 7.98 -15.19 -7.20
C VAL A 100 8.25 -15.58 -5.75
N ARG A 101 7.39 -16.41 -5.14
CA ARG A 101 7.58 -16.91 -3.77
C ARG A 101 8.89 -17.70 -3.62
N GLU A 102 9.23 -18.52 -4.62
CA GLU A 102 10.48 -19.27 -4.65
C GLU A 102 11.70 -18.34 -4.63
N VAL A 103 11.71 -17.31 -5.49
CA VAL A 103 12.80 -16.32 -5.54
C VAL A 103 12.92 -15.52 -4.24
N LEU A 104 11.79 -15.16 -3.63
CA LEU A 104 11.77 -14.39 -2.39
C LEU A 104 12.06 -15.23 -1.14
N GLY A 105 12.12 -16.56 -1.25
CA GLY A 105 12.28 -17.46 -0.09
C GLY A 105 11.08 -17.46 0.86
N ASN A 106 9.92 -16.96 0.41
CA ASN A 106 8.69 -16.87 1.19
C ASN A 106 7.79 -18.08 0.89
N GLN A 107 8.18 -19.24 1.43
CA GLN A 107 7.34 -20.43 1.48
C GLN A 107 6.91 -20.63 2.95
N ARG A 108 5.61 -20.47 3.22
CA ARG A 108 4.99 -21.12 4.37
C ARG A 108 4.24 -22.33 3.87
#